data_AF-A0A1F0N734-F1
#
_entry.id   AF-A0A1F0N734-F1
#
_cell.length_a   1.000
_cell.length_b   1.000
_cell.length_c   1.000
_cell.angle_alpha   90.00
_cell.angle_beta   90.00
_cell.angle_gamma   90.00
#
_symmetry.space_group_name_H-M   'P 1'
#
loop_
_entity.id
_entity.type
_entity.pdbx_description
1 polymer ?
#
loop_
_entity_poly.entity_id
_entity_poly.type
_entity_poly.pdbx_seq_one_letter_code
_entity_poly.pdbx_strand_id
1 'polypeptide(L)'
;MKEYILNLEKEFSLIENGFKEEEKRALADYLSNDNAYTKELAFLAFKSNVYQVRMYSVFLFGHLSSYEEILVFMRDEVSKDDNWRVQEVLAKAFDEFCKQTGYEKSLPVIDEWLQNTNPNVRRAVTEGLRIWTSRPYFKDNPDEAIKRIATLKEDSSEYVRKSVGNALRDICKKFPELIKIELDSWKLESKEIKQVYKLASKFIK
;
A
#
# COMPACT_ATOMS: atom_id res chain seq x y z
N MET A 1 -11.34 -13.60 -22.98
CA MET A 1 -11.24 -12.83 -21.72
C MET A 1 -12.35 -13.14 -20.73
N LYS A 2 -13.64 -12.99 -21.08
CA LYS A 2 -14.77 -13.31 -20.16
C LYS A 2 -14.72 -14.74 -19.58
N GLU A 3 -14.51 -15.73 -20.44
CA GLU A 3 -14.38 -17.14 -20.01
C GLU A 3 -13.18 -17.36 -19.08
N TYR A 4 -12.07 -16.67 -19.34
CA TYR A 4 -10.89 -16.72 -18.47
C TYR A 4 -11.21 -16.19 -17.06
N ILE A 5 -11.89 -15.04 -16.98
CA ILE A 5 -12.31 -14.46 -15.69
C ILE A 5 -13.28 -15.41 -14.96
N LEU A 6 -14.24 -16.01 -15.65
CA LEU A 6 -15.14 -17.01 -15.05
C LEU A 6 -14.37 -18.21 -14.48
N ASN A 7 -13.26 -18.62 -15.11
CA ASN A 7 -12.41 -19.68 -14.58
C ASN A 7 -11.61 -19.19 -13.36
N LEU A 8 -11.07 -17.96 -13.38
CA LEU A 8 -10.44 -17.36 -12.20
C LEU A 8 -11.43 -17.27 -11.03
N GLU A 9 -12.68 -16.91 -11.28
CA GLU A 9 -13.74 -16.87 -10.24
C GLU A 9 -13.97 -18.24 -9.61
N LYS A 10 -14.02 -19.31 -10.42
CA LYS A 10 -14.15 -20.69 -9.92
C LYS A 10 -12.92 -21.14 -9.14
N GLU A 11 -11.72 -20.84 -9.64
CA GLU A 11 -10.47 -21.24 -9.00
C GLU A 11 -10.23 -20.49 -7.68
N PHE A 12 -10.32 -19.16 -7.71
CA PHE A 12 -9.94 -18.32 -6.58
C PHE A 12 -11.00 -18.18 -5.50
N SER A 13 -12.29 -18.41 -5.79
CA SER A 13 -13.34 -18.37 -4.77
C SER A 13 -13.13 -19.40 -3.65
N LEU A 14 -12.35 -20.46 -3.92
CA LEU A 14 -11.99 -21.50 -2.95
C LEU A 14 -10.85 -21.09 -2.01
N ILE A 15 -10.17 -19.97 -2.28
CA ILE A 15 -9.03 -19.50 -1.48
C ILE A 15 -9.54 -18.70 -0.29
N GLU A 16 -9.37 -19.26 0.91
CA GLU A 16 -9.83 -18.63 2.14
C GLU A 16 -8.79 -17.72 2.80
N ASN A 17 -7.50 -17.86 2.51
CA ASN A 17 -6.43 -17.13 3.21
C ASN A 17 -5.21 -16.88 2.30
N GLY A 18 -4.49 -15.79 2.57
CA GLY A 18 -3.31 -15.40 1.81
C GLY A 18 -3.63 -14.60 0.56
N PHE A 19 -2.63 -14.43 -0.30
CA PHE A 19 -2.71 -13.67 -1.56
C PHE A 19 -1.75 -14.21 -2.64
N LYS A 20 -1.03 -15.30 -2.35
CA LYS A 20 0.13 -15.74 -3.13
C LYS A 20 -0.26 -16.39 -4.45
N GLU A 21 -1.40 -17.06 -4.50
CA GLU A 21 -1.90 -17.68 -5.72
C GLU A 21 -2.38 -16.61 -6.71
N GLU A 22 -3.09 -15.61 -6.22
CA GLU A 22 -3.55 -14.46 -7.00
C GLU A 22 -2.37 -13.64 -7.52
N GLU A 23 -1.38 -13.35 -6.67
CA GLU A 23 -0.14 -12.65 -7.04
C GLU A 23 0.65 -13.41 -8.10
N LYS A 24 0.83 -14.72 -7.91
CA LYS A 24 1.57 -15.57 -8.85
C LYS A 24 0.87 -15.65 -10.20
N ARG A 25 -0.46 -15.77 -10.21
CA ARG A 25 -1.23 -15.79 -11.46
C ARG A 25 -1.15 -14.45 -12.18
N ALA A 26 -1.32 -13.33 -11.47
CA ALA A 26 -1.23 -11.98 -12.04
C ALA A 26 0.14 -11.75 -12.69
N LEU A 27 1.22 -12.13 -12.02
CA LEU A 27 2.56 -12.02 -12.58
C LEU A 27 2.74 -12.91 -13.82
N ALA A 28 2.28 -14.16 -13.78
CA ALA A 28 2.39 -15.06 -14.92
C ALA A 28 1.64 -14.52 -16.15
N ASP A 29 0.44 -13.97 -15.95
CA ASP A 29 -0.36 -13.41 -17.03
C ASP A 29 0.23 -12.11 -17.58
N TYR A 30 0.74 -11.24 -16.71
CA TYR A 30 1.48 -10.03 -17.11
C TYR A 30 2.72 -10.35 -17.95
N LEU A 31 3.47 -11.39 -17.59
CA LEU A 31 4.68 -11.79 -18.33
C LEU A 31 4.38 -12.50 -19.65
N SER A 32 3.20 -13.11 -19.79
CA SER A 32 2.85 -13.95 -20.95
C SER A 32 2.03 -13.22 -22.02
N ASN A 33 1.55 -12.01 -21.73
CA ASN A 33 0.69 -11.24 -22.62
C ASN A 33 1.22 -9.83 -22.81
N ASP A 34 0.78 -9.15 -23.87
CA ASP A 34 1.10 -7.74 -24.05
C ASP A 34 0.36 -6.83 -23.05
N ASN A 35 0.85 -5.60 -22.90
CA ASN A 35 0.30 -4.63 -21.96
C ASN A 35 -1.15 -4.21 -22.30
N ALA A 36 -1.54 -4.19 -23.57
CA ALA A 36 -2.89 -3.77 -23.96
C ALA A 36 -3.91 -4.84 -23.55
N TYR A 37 -3.62 -6.11 -23.83
CA TYR A 37 -4.42 -7.25 -23.37
C TYR A 37 -4.50 -7.29 -21.84
N THR A 38 -3.34 -7.16 -21.16
CA THR A 38 -3.28 -7.26 -19.70
C THR A 38 -4.05 -6.12 -19.02
N LYS A 39 -4.00 -4.92 -19.60
CA LYS A 39 -4.78 -3.77 -19.13
C LYS A 39 -6.28 -4.02 -19.24
N GLU A 40 -6.77 -4.50 -20.39
CA GLU A 40 -8.18 -4.84 -20.55
C GLU A 40 -8.61 -5.94 -19.56
N LEU A 41 -7.77 -6.96 -19.38
CA LEU A 41 -8.01 -8.05 -18.44
C LEU A 41 -8.11 -7.54 -17.00
N ALA A 42 -7.20 -6.67 -16.57
CA ALA A 42 -7.21 -6.09 -15.24
C ALA A 42 -8.51 -5.34 -14.97
N PHE A 43 -8.93 -4.46 -15.89
CA PHE A 43 -10.18 -3.70 -15.75
C PHE A 43 -11.43 -4.58 -15.75
N LEU A 44 -11.49 -5.64 -16.57
CA LEU A 44 -12.62 -6.56 -16.57
C LEU A 44 -12.66 -7.43 -15.30
N ALA A 45 -11.51 -7.94 -14.86
CA ALA A 45 -11.41 -8.76 -13.65
C ALA A 45 -11.76 -7.97 -12.39
N PHE A 46 -11.42 -6.67 -12.33
CA PHE A 46 -11.76 -5.82 -11.18
C PHE A 46 -13.28 -5.69 -10.94
N LYS A 47 -14.10 -5.90 -11.97
CA LYS A 47 -15.56 -5.83 -11.87
C LYS A 47 -16.18 -7.11 -11.27
N SER A 48 -15.37 -8.12 -10.95
CA SER A 48 -15.87 -9.38 -10.38
C SER A 48 -16.43 -9.20 -8.97
N ASN A 49 -17.51 -9.93 -8.66
CA ASN A 49 -18.04 -10.03 -7.30
C ASN A 49 -17.15 -10.91 -6.39
N VAL A 50 -16.23 -11.69 -6.96
CA VAL A 50 -15.27 -12.51 -6.21
C VAL A 50 -14.07 -11.65 -5.84
N TYR A 51 -13.92 -11.34 -4.55
CA TYR A 51 -12.87 -10.42 -4.08
C TYR A 51 -11.46 -10.91 -4.39
N GLN A 52 -11.24 -12.23 -4.45
CA GLN A 52 -9.94 -12.81 -4.84
C GLN A 52 -9.59 -12.51 -6.31
N VAL A 53 -10.59 -12.45 -7.21
CA VAL A 53 -10.37 -12.03 -8.60
C VAL A 53 -10.08 -10.53 -8.67
N ARG A 54 -10.69 -9.72 -7.79
CA ARG A 54 -10.32 -8.31 -7.64
C ARG A 54 -8.90 -8.15 -7.09
N MET A 55 -8.48 -8.96 -6.12
CA MET A 55 -7.07 -9.00 -5.66
C MET A 55 -6.11 -9.29 -6.81
N TYR A 56 -6.37 -10.34 -7.60
CA TYR A 56 -5.62 -10.65 -8.82
C TYR A 56 -5.53 -9.44 -9.76
N SER A 57 -6.65 -8.76 -10.00
CA SER A 57 -6.69 -7.55 -10.82
C SER A 57 -5.82 -6.42 -10.26
N VAL A 58 -5.82 -6.20 -8.95
CA VAL A 58 -5.00 -5.15 -8.32
C VAL A 58 -3.50 -5.47 -8.41
N PHE A 59 -3.10 -6.74 -8.37
CA PHE A 59 -1.72 -7.12 -8.70
C PHE A 59 -1.34 -6.77 -10.15
N LEU A 60 -2.24 -7.02 -11.12
CA LEU A 60 -2.01 -6.58 -12.50
C LEU A 60 -1.88 -5.05 -12.60
N PHE A 61 -2.72 -4.29 -11.90
CA PHE A 61 -2.58 -2.83 -11.87
C PHE A 61 -1.23 -2.39 -11.30
N GLY A 62 -0.71 -3.07 -10.26
CA GLY A 62 0.63 -2.84 -9.75
C GLY A 62 1.72 -3.03 -10.82
N HIS A 63 1.64 -4.12 -11.61
CA HIS A 63 2.57 -4.36 -12.71
C HIS A 63 2.43 -3.36 -13.87
N LEU A 64 1.23 -2.83 -14.10
CA LEU A 64 0.91 -1.84 -15.12
C LEU A 64 1.00 -0.38 -14.61
N SER A 65 1.50 -0.15 -13.41
CA SER A 65 1.43 1.16 -12.75
C SER A 65 2.35 2.24 -13.34
N SER A 66 3.19 1.90 -14.32
CA SER A 66 3.92 2.88 -15.13
C SER A 66 3.02 3.72 -16.04
N TYR A 67 1.80 3.25 -16.31
CA TYR A 67 0.77 4.01 -17.00
C TYR A 67 0.00 4.88 -16.00
N GLU A 68 0.01 6.20 -16.22
CA GLU A 68 -0.60 7.18 -15.30
C GLU A 68 -2.08 6.88 -15.03
N GLU A 69 -2.84 6.49 -16.06
CA GLU A 69 -4.26 6.16 -15.92
C GLU A 69 -4.50 4.93 -15.02
N ILE A 70 -3.57 3.99 -14.96
CA ILE A 70 -3.66 2.83 -14.05
C ILE A 70 -3.40 3.27 -12.62
N LEU A 71 -2.37 4.10 -12.42
CA LEU A 71 -2.04 4.63 -11.10
C LEU A 71 -3.19 5.49 -10.54
N VAL A 72 -3.80 6.34 -11.38
CA VAL A 72 -5.00 7.10 -11.03
C VAL A 72 -6.18 6.18 -10.69
N PHE A 73 -6.38 5.10 -11.45
CA PHE A 73 -7.44 4.13 -11.13
C PHE A 73 -7.20 3.40 -9.79
N MET A 74 -5.95 3.02 -9.50
CA MET A 74 -5.58 2.47 -8.20
C MET A 74 -5.89 3.46 -7.06
N ARG A 75 -5.54 4.74 -7.26
CA ARG A 75 -5.78 5.82 -6.29
C ARG A 75 -7.27 6.07 -6.07
N ASP A 76 -8.05 6.20 -7.13
CA ASP A 76 -9.39 6.78 -7.05
C ASP A 76 -10.50 5.74 -7.06
N GLU A 77 -10.28 4.54 -7.62
CA GLU A 77 -11.31 3.50 -7.74
C GLU A 77 -11.00 2.27 -6.88
N VAL A 78 -9.78 1.73 -6.92
CA VAL A 78 -9.42 0.56 -6.09
C VAL A 78 -9.47 0.88 -4.60
N SER A 79 -9.12 2.11 -4.22
CA SER A 79 -9.19 2.58 -2.83
C SER A 79 -10.62 2.65 -2.27
N LYS A 80 -11.65 2.49 -3.12
CA LYS A 80 -13.07 2.41 -2.71
C LYS A 80 -13.54 0.98 -2.44
N ASP A 81 -12.73 -0.04 -2.74
CA ASP A 81 -13.12 -1.44 -2.52
C ASP A 81 -13.45 -1.70 -1.05
N ASP A 82 -14.57 -2.36 -0.80
CA ASP A 82 -15.08 -2.65 0.54
C ASP A 82 -14.35 -3.81 1.21
N ASN A 83 -13.62 -4.62 0.43
CA ASN A 83 -12.92 -5.78 0.94
C ASN A 83 -11.52 -5.40 1.45
N TRP A 84 -11.31 -5.60 2.74
CA TRP A 84 -10.03 -5.29 3.38
C TRP A 84 -8.83 -6.03 2.77
N ARG A 85 -9.02 -7.23 2.19
CA ARG A 85 -7.94 -7.97 1.52
C ARG A 85 -7.56 -7.34 0.19
N VAL A 86 -8.53 -6.79 -0.54
CA VAL A 86 -8.24 -5.98 -1.74
C VAL A 86 -7.46 -4.72 -1.34
N GLN A 87 -7.79 -4.09 -0.21
CA GLN A 87 -7.02 -2.96 0.33
C GLN A 87 -5.58 -3.34 0.76
N GLU A 88 -5.34 -4.57 1.25
CA GLU A 88 -3.97 -5.08 1.44
C GLU A 88 -3.21 -5.20 0.12
N VAL A 89 -3.87 -5.64 -0.94
CA VAL A 89 -3.24 -5.77 -2.26
C VAL A 89 -3.01 -4.41 -2.91
N LEU A 90 -3.87 -3.42 -2.69
CA LEU A 90 -3.64 -2.03 -3.12
C LEU A 90 -2.32 -1.48 -2.52
N ALA A 91 -2.06 -1.75 -1.24
CA ALA A 91 -0.81 -1.36 -0.60
C ALA A 91 0.42 -2.03 -1.28
N LYS A 92 0.30 -3.31 -1.65
CA LYS A 92 1.36 -4.03 -2.38
C LYS A 92 1.57 -3.50 -3.79
N ALA A 93 0.48 -3.21 -4.51
CA ALA A 93 0.53 -2.65 -5.85
C ALA A 93 1.17 -1.26 -5.85
N PHE A 94 0.93 -0.45 -4.82
CA PHE A 94 1.61 0.84 -4.65
C PHE A 94 3.12 0.69 -4.36
N ASP A 95 3.53 -0.29 -3.56
CA ASP A 95 4.97 -0.60 -3.37
C ASP A 95 5.62 -1.08 -4.68
N GLU A 96 4.91 -1.88 -5.48
CA GLU A 96 5.38 -2.33 -6.79
C GLU A 96 5.55 -1.15 -7.77
N PHE A 97 4.64 -0.17 -7.77
CA PHE A 97 4.82 1.10 -8.49
C PHE A 97 6.10 1.82 -8.08
N CYS A 98 6.32 1.99 -6.76
CA CYS A 98 7.49 2.66 -6.22
C CYS A 98 8.79 1.91 -6.58
N LYS A 99 8.75 0.58 -6.57
CA LYS A 99 9.87 -0.27 -6.93
C LYS A 99 10.24 -0.17 -8.41
N GLN A 100 9.27 -0.14 -9.32
CA GLN A 100 9.51 0.00 -10.75
C GLN A 100 10.01 1.40 -11.14
N THR A 101 9.41 2.44 -10.55
CA THR A 101 9.76 3.84 -10.83
C THR A 101 11.07 4.25 -10.15
N GLY A 102 11.35 3.65 -8.99
CA GLY A 102 12.42 4.02 -8.07
C GLY A 102 11.88 4.92 -6.95
N TYR A 103 12.07 4.49 -5.69
CA TYR A 103 11.47 5.11 -4.51
C TYR A 103 11.73 6.63 -4.37
N GLU A 104 12.93 7.12 -4.70
CA GLU A 104 13.24 8.55 -4.72
C GLU A 104 12.44 9.30 -5.80
N LYS A 105 12.32 8.71 -7.00
CA LYS A 105 11.54 9.30 -8.10
C LYS A 105 10.04 9.26 -7.83
N SER A 106 9.58 8.33 -6.99
CA SER A 106 8.19 8.20 -6.57
C SER A 106 7.78 9.15 -5.44
N LEU A 107 8.70 9.93 -4.86
CA LEU A 107 8.38 10.85 -3.77
C LEU A 107 7.20 11.79 -4.05
N PRO A 108 7.07 12.41 -5.25
CA PRO A 108 5.91 13.26 -5.54
C PRO A 108 4.57 12.51 -5.42
N VAL A 109 4.51 11.27 -5.92
CA VAL A 109 3.30 10.43 -5.86
C VAL A 109 3.04 9.94 -4.43
N ILE A 110 4.10 9.57 -3.70
CA ILE A 110 4.01 9.20 -2.27
C ILE A 110 3.40 10.36 -1.47
N ASP A 111 3.93 11.56 -1.65
CA ASP A 111 3.48 12.76 -0.93
C ASP A 111 2.04 13.13 -1.31
N GLU A 112 1.67 13.01 -2.58
CA GLU A 112 0.30 13.21 -3.06
C GLU A 112 -0.69 12.22 -2.41
N TRP A 113 -0.38 10.92 -2.44
CA TRP A 113 -1.26 9.89 -1.88
C TRP A 113 -1.37 9.98 -0.35
N LEU A 114 -0.31 10.38 0.35
CA LEU A 114 -0.34 10.64 1.79
C LEU A 114 -1.25 11.84 2.17
N GLN A 115 -1.47 12.77 1.25
CA GLN A 115 -2.37 13.92 1.46
C GLN A 115 -3.79 13.70 0.93
N ASN A 116 -4.06 12.54 0.33
CA ASN A 116 -5.36 12.25 -0.27
C ASN A 116 -6.48 12.23 0.78
N THR A 117 -7.69 12.65 0.40
CA THR A 117 -8.85 12.69 1.31
C THR A 117 -9.35 11.30 1.69
N ASN A 118 -9.17 10.29 0.82
CA ASN A 118 -9.55 8.91 1.09
C ASN A 118 -8.54 8.23 2.05
N PRO A 119 -8.97 7.77 3.24
CA PRO A 119 -8.09 7.10 4.19
C PRO A 119 -7.47 5.81 3.64
N ASN A 120 -8.12 5.10 2.72
CA ASN A 120 -7.56 3.89 2.12
C ASN A 120 -6.36 4.19 1.22
N VAL A 121 -6.35 5.33 0.54
CA VAL A 121 -5.20 5.80 -0.27
C VAL A 121 -4.01 6.11 0.64
N ARG A 122 -4.23 6.90 1.70
CA ARG A 122 -3.19 7.21 2.69
C ARG A 122 -2.66 5.95 3.37
N ARG A 123 -3.55 5.01 3.69
CA ARG A 123 -3.19 3.73 4.28
C ARG A 123 -2.37 2.86 3.33
N ALA A 124 -2.72 2.81 2.05
CA ALA A 124 -1.98 2.02 1.05
C ALA A 124 -0.51 2.43 0.98
N VAL A 125 -0.21 3.73 1.09
CA VAL A 125 1.18 4.23 1.15
C VAL A 125 1.84 3.87 2.47
N THR A 126 1.23 4.23 3.60
CA THR A 126 1.83 4.02 4.93
C THR A 126 2.11 2.54 5.20
N GLU A 127 1.24 1.64 4.73
CA GLU A 127 1.38 0.20 4.90
C GLU A 127 2.27 -0.45 3.82
N GLY A 128 2.06 -0.10 2.55
CA GLY A 128 2.69 -0.76 1.41
C GLY A 128 4.21 -0.70 1.44
N LEU A 129 4.75 0.44 1.88
CA LEU A 129 6.19 0.67 1.96
C LEU A 129 6.82 0.03 3.21
N ARG A 130 6.04 -0.57 4.13
CA ARG A 130 6.61 -1.19 5.34
C ARG A 130 7.51 -2.38 4.98
N ILE A 131 8.68 -2.54 5.62
CA ILE A 131 9.36 -1.58 6.49
C ILE A 131 9.99 -0.49 5.62
N TRP A 132 9.64 0.79 5.80
CA TRP A 132 10.06 1.88 4.90
C TRP A 132 11.58 1.95 4.74
N THR A 133 12.33 1.87 5.84
CA THR A 133 13.79 1.92 5.85
C THR A 133 14.49 0.62 5.42
N SER A 134 13.73 -0.33 4.86
CA SER A 134 14.27 -1.45 4.09
C SER A 134 14.25 -1.20 2.58
N ARG A 135 13.50 -0.20 2.11
CA ARG A 135 13.41 0.15 0.70
C ARG A 135 14.60 1.03 0.28
N PRO A 136 15.02 0.97 -1.00
CA PRO A 136 15.97 1.93 -1.58
C PRO A 136 15.57 3.37 -1.28
N TYR A 137 16.56 4.28 -1.29
CA TYR A 137 16.43 5.67 -0.84
C TYR A 137 16.17 5.82 0.67
N PHE A 138 15.07 5.27 1.20
CA PHE A 138 14.71 5.39 2.62
C PHE A 138 15.64 4.64 3.56
N LYS A 139 16.32 3.59 3.09
CA LYS A 139 17.36 2.88 3.86
C LYS A 139 18.53 3.81 4.23
N ASP A 140 18.92 4.69 3.31
CA ASP A 140 20.05 5.60 3.46
C ASP A 140 19.58 6.99 3.97
N ASN A 141 18.28 7.29 3.82
CA ASN A 141 17.63 8.52 4.28
C ASN A 141 16.44 8.19 5.20
N PRO A 142 16.67 7.63 6.40
CA PRO A 142 15.59 7.24 7.32
C PRO A 142 14.71 8.42 7.77
N ASP A 143 15.28 9.63 7.88
CA ASP A 143 14.53 10.84 8.25
C ASP A 143 13.44 11.19 7.23
N GLU A 144 13.69 10.92 5.94
CA GLU A 144 12.72 11.17 4.87
C GLU A 144 11.49 10.25 4.98
N ALA A 145 11.66 9.03 5.51
CA ALA A 145 10.55 8.14 5.83
C ALA A 145 9.82 8.61 7.10
N ILE A 146 10.56 8.91 8.17
CA ILE A 146 10.00 9.33 9.46
C ILE A 146 9.15 10.58 9.29
N LYS A 147 9.70 11.62 8.65
CA LYS A 147 9.00 12.89 8.39
C LYS A 147 7.68 12.68 7.66
N ARG A 148 7.65 11.82 6.63
CA ARG A 148 6.44 11.53 5.84
C ARG A 148 5.40 10.73 6.59
N ILE A 149 5.82 9.75 7.39
CA ILE A 149 4.88 8.95 8.19
C ILE A 149 4.29 9.81 9.32
N ALA A 150 5.12 10.64 9.97
CA ALA A 150 4.72 11.45 11.13
C ALA A 150 3.78 12.62 10.79
N THR A 151 3.62 13.02 9.53
CA THR A 151 2.59 14.00 9.13
C THR A 151 1.17 13.45 9.35
N LEU A 152 0.99 12.12 9.33
CA LEU A 152 -0.30 11.45 9.54
C LEU A 152 -0.51 10.99 11.01
N LYS A 153 0.30 11.46 11.96
CA LYS A 153 0.18 11.08 13.38
C LYS A 153 -1.15 11.46 14.03
N GLU A 154 -1.86 12.43 13.46
CA GLU A 154 -3.19 12.88 13.91
C GLU A 154 -4.30 12.54 12.90
N ASP A 155 -4.05 11.58 12.00
CA ASP A 155 -5.04 11.20 10.99
C ASP A 155 -6.39 10.86 11.62
N SER A 156 -7.50 11.32 11.02
CA SER A 156 -8.85 11.06 11.55
C SER A 156 -9.24 9.58 11.52
N SER A 157 -8.66 8.80 10.61
CA SER A 157 -8.92 7.37 10.46
C SER A 157 -8.05 6.53 11.39
N GLU A 158 -8.69 5.75 12.27
CA GLU A 158 -7.99 4.79 13.12
C GLU A 158 -7.20 3.76 12.30
N TYR A 159 -7.71 3.40 11.12
CA TYR A 159 -7.07 2.46 10.22
C TYR A 159 -5.71 2.99 9.74
N VAL A 160 -5.65 4.27 9.36
CA VAL A 160 -4.41 4.95 8.98
C VAL A 160 -3.48 5.07 10.19
N ARG A 161 -3.98 5.54 11.34
CA ARG A 161 -3.16 5.70 12.57
C ARG A 161 -2.49 4.40 13.02
N LYS A 162 -3.16 3.25 12.87
CA LYS A 162 -2.56 1.93 13.14
C LYS A 162 -1.39 1.65 12.21
N SER A 163 -1.51 1.94 10.92
CA SER A 163 -0.41 1.77 9.96
C SER A 163 0.75 2.72 10.26
N VAL A 164 0.47 4.01 10.49
CA VAL A 164 1.46 5.04 10.87
C VAL A 164 2.27 4.61 12.10
N GLY A 165 1.59 4.25 13.19
CA GLY A 165 2.25 3.85 14.43
C GLY A 165 3.10 2.59 14.26
N ASN A 166 2.63 1.61 13.49
CA ASN A 166 3.40 0.39 13.23
C ASN A 166 4.57 0.62 12.26
N ALA A 167 4.43 1.50 11.27
CA ALA A 167 5.51 1.88 10.37
C ALA A 167 6.65 2.56 11.15
N LEU A 168 6.34 3.53 12.03
CA LEU A 168 7.32 4.14 12.91
C LEU A 168 7.94 3.13 13.88
N ARG A 169 7.14 2.21 14.43
CA ARG A 169 7.62 1.12 15.29
C ARG A 169 8.61 0.21 14.57
N ASP A 170 8.37 -0.09 13.30
CA ASP A 170 9.28 -0.91 12.50
C ASP A 170 10.61 -0.20 12.25
N ILE A 171 10.58 1.11 11.98
CA ILE A 171 11.78 1.95 11.88
C ILE A 171 12.53 2.00 13.23
N CYS A 172 11.80 2.12 14.34
CA CYS A 172 12.37 2.20 15.71
C CYS A 172 13.24 0.99 16.06
N LYS A 173 12.96 -0.20 15.50
CA LYS A 173 13.78 -1.40 15.74
C LYS A 173 15.22 -1.24 15.23
N LYS A 174 15.45 -0.39 14.22
CA LYS A 174 16.76 -0.18 13.59
C LYS A 174 17.32 1.23 13.86
N PHE A 175 16.45 2.23 13.95
CA PHE A 175 16.82 3.64 14.17
C PHE A 175 16.11 4.21 15.40
N PRO A 176 16.36 3.68 16.61
CA PRO A 176 15.64 4.08 17.82
C PRO A 176 15.86 5.56 18.17
N GLU A 177 17.07 6.08 18.00
CA GLU A 177 17.40 7.48 18.33
C GLU A 177 16.65 8.48 17.42
N LEU A 178 16.52 8.19 16.13
CA LEU A 178 15.77 9.06 15.21
C LEU A 178 14.27 9.10 15.55
N ILE A 179 13.69 7.94 15.89
CA ILE A 179 12.30 7.88 16.33
C ILE A 179 12.13 8.58 17.69
N LYS A 180 13.08 8.45 18.62
CA LYS A 180 13.04 9.17 19.88
C LYS A 180 13.04 10.68 19.68
N ILE A 181 13.93 11.21 18.84
CA ILE A 181 13.98 12.64 18.50
C ILE A 181 12.64 13.11 17.92
N GLU A 182 12.08 12.37 16.96
CA GLU A 182 10.77 12.69 16.38
C GLU A 182 9.67 12.70 17.46
N LEU A 183 9.58 11.65 18.27
CA LEU A 183 8.52 11.51 19.28
C LEU A 183 8.66 12.50 20.44
N ASP A 184 9.87 12.89 20.83
CA ASP A 184 10.11 13.89 21.88
C ASP A 184 9.60 15.29 21.46
N SER A 185 9.46 15.53 20.14
CA SER A 185 8.88 16.77 19.62
C SER A 185 7.34 16.82 19.67
N TRP A 186 6.68 15.69 19.95
CA TRP A 186 5.22 15.58 19.85
C TRP A 186 4.52 16.09 21.11
N LYS A 187 3.48 16.92 20.92
CA LYS A 187 2.55 17.31 21.98
C LYS A 187 1.38 16.32 22.04
N LEU A 188 1.33 15.51 23.10
CA LEU A 188 0.34 14.44 23.23
C LEU A 188 -1.02 14.97 23.73
N GLU A 189 -1.68 15.81 22.94
CA GLU A 189 -2.90 16.51 23.33
C GLU A 189 -4.18 15.78 22.87
N SER A 190 -4.16 15.19 21.66
CA SER A 190 -5.30 14.48 21.06
C SER A 190 -5.33 12.98 21.37
N LYS A 191 -6.48 12.33 21.18
CA LYS A 191 -6.59 10.85 21.30
C LYS A 191 -5.81 10.16 20.18
N GLU A 192 -5.84 10.79 19.02
CA GLU A 192 -5.24 10.36 17.77
C GLU A 192 -3.71 10.23 17.92
N ILE A 193 -3.04 11.31 18.33
CA ILE A 193 -1.59 11.30 18.51
C ILE A 193 -1.15 10.34 19.62
N LYS A 194 -1.92 10.25 20.72
CA LYS A 194 -1.64 9.30 21.82
C LYS A 194 -1.69 7.84 21.33
N GLN A 195 -2.63 7.52 20.45
CA GLN A 195 -2.72 6.19 19.85
C GLN A 195 -1.48 5.87 19.02
N VAL A 196 -1.08 6.78 18.13
CA VAL A 196 0.11 6.60 17.27
C VAL A 196 1.37 6.51 18.11
N TYR A 197 1.55 7.43 19.07
CA TYR A 197 2.69 7.46 19.97
C TYR A 197 2.85 6.13 20.71
N LYS A 198 1.76 5.58 21.28
CA LYS A 198 1.80 4.30 22.01
C LYS A 198 2.30 3.13 21.14
N LEU A 199 2.00 3.12 19.85
CA LEU A 199 2.49 2.10 18.92
C LEU A 199 3.96 2.33 18.58
N ALA A 200 4.31 3.57 18.22
CA ALA A 200 5.65 3.95 17.78
C ALA A 200 6.71 3.83 18.88
N SER A 201 6.38 4.19 20.13
CA SER A 201 7.31 4.22 21.26
C SER A 201 7.57 2.88 21.93
N LYS A 202 6.99 1.78 21.40
CA LYS A 202 7.04 0.44 22.05
C LYS A 202 8.45 -0.06 22.38
N PHE A 203 9.47 0.39 21.66
CA PHE A 203 10.87 -0.01 21.84
C PHE A 203 11.79 1.12 22.32
N ILE A 204 11.25 2.31 22.61
CA ILE A 204 12.01 3.42 23.15
C ILE A 204 12.14 3.22 24.66
N LYS A 205 13.36 3.39 25.15
CA LYS A 205 13.69 3.31 26.59
C LYS A 205 13.61 4.68 27.23
#